data_AF-A0A1I7YIN9-F1
#
_entry.id   AF-A0A1I7YIN9-F1
#
_cell.length_a   1.000
_cell.length_b   1.000
_cell.length_c   1.000
_cell.angle_alpha   90.00
_cell.angle_beta   90.00
_cell.angle_gamma   90.00
#
_symmetry.space_group_name_H-M   'P 1'
#
loop_
_entity.id
_entity.type
_entity.pdbx_description
1 polymer ?
#
loop_
_entity_poly.entity_id
_entity_poly.type
_entity_poly.pdbx_seq_one_letter_code
_entity_poly.pdbx_strand_id
1 'polypeptide(L)'
;MSQAPLVLVDGSSYLYRAFHALPPLTNSKGMPTGAVKGVLNMLRSLRKQYPDSPFAVVFDAKGGTFRDEMYAEYKANRPSMPDDMRVQIEPLHASVKALGFPLLCVEGVEADDVIGTLARSSAAATRPVVISTGDKDMAQLVDAHITLVNTMSGSSMDIEGVKEKFGVAPEQIIDLLALMGDSSDNIPGVKGVGEKTAVGLLPADPRGQDPAGQAAGAQGAGVPVVPAGHDQGRRAAGGRAGRPAPGRT
;
A
#
# COMPACT_ATOMS: atom_id res chain seq x y z
N MET A 1 1.41 -17.18 -25.27
CA MET A 1 2.34 -16.13 -24.80
C MET A 1 1.79 -15.62 -23.49
N SER A 2 2.53 -15.71 -22.39
CA SER A 2 2.11 -15.05 -21.13
C SER A 2 2.10 -13.54 -21.34
N GLN A 3 1.04 -12.88 -20.87
CA GLN A 3 0.90 -11.43 -21.01
C GLN A 3 1.88 -10.73 -20.04
N ALA A 4 2.60 -9.71 -20.51
CA ALA A 4 3.46 -8.90 -19.64
C ALA A 4 2.65 -8.29 -18.48
N PRO A 5 3.17 -8.27 -17.24
CA PRO A 5 2.42 -7.80 -16.10
C PRO A 5 2.01 -6.33 -16.26
N LEU A 6 0.89 -5.92 -15.66
CA LEU A 6 0.63 -4.50 -15.41
C LEU A 6 1.48 -4.05 -14.22
N VAL A 7 2.32 -3.03 -14.40
CA VAL A 7 3.12 -2.46 -13.32
C VAL A 7 2.43 -1.20 -12.77
N LEU A 8 2.01 -1.26 -11.51
CA LEU A 8 1.41 -0.14 -10.79
C LEU A 8 2.44 0.42 -9.82
N VAL A 9 2.73 1.72 -9.90
CA VAL A 9 3.71 2.37 -9.03
C VAL A 9 2.98 3.29 -8.07
N ASP A 10 3.22 3.09 -6.79
CA ASP A 10 2.85 4.02 -5.74
C ASP A 10 3.83 5.22 -5.75
N GLY A 11 3.42 6.26 -6.48
CA GLY A 11 4.17 7.48 -6.70
C GLY A 11 4.34 8.31 -5.43
N SER A 12 3.32 8.33 -4.57
CA SER A 12 3.39 9.01 -3.27
C SER A 12 4.45 8.37 -2.38
N SER A 13 4.41 7.05 -2.20
CA SER A 13 5.44 6.32 -1.43
C SER A 13 6.84 6.51 -2.02
N TYR A 14 6.96 6.50 -3.35
CA TYR A 14 8.22 6.82 -4.05
C TYR A 14 8.74 8.21 -3.73
N LEU A 15 7.87 9.23 -3.72
CA LEU A 15 8.25 10.61 -3.41
C LEU A 15 8.81 10.73 -1.99
N TYR A 16 8.10 10.20 -0.99
CA TYR A 16 8.54 10.23 0.41
C TYR A 16 9.85 9.47 0.59
N ARG A 17 9.98 8.27 0.01
CA ARG A 17 11.20 7.46 0.06
C ARG A 17 12.38 8.21 -0.56
N ALA A 18 12.21 8.79 -1.74
CA ALA A 18 13.26 9.54 -2.44
C ALA A 18 13.73 10.77 -1.65
N PHE A 19 12.79 11.48 -1.01
CA PHE A 19 13.10 12.68 -0.23
C PHE A 19 13.96 12.38 1.01
N HIS A 20 13.68 11.27 1.70
CA HIS A 20 14.44 10.89 2.91
C HIS A 20 15.73 10.12 2.62
N ALA A 21 15.81 9.41 1.48
CA ALA A 21 16.98 8.60 1.14
C ALA A 21 18.14 9.40 0.53
N LEU A 22 17.84 10.51 -0.16
CA LEU A 22 18.85 11.33 -0.83
C LEU A 22 19.22 12.55 0.01
N PRO A 23 20.48 13.03 -0.06
CA PRO A 23 20.84 14.30 0.57
C PRO A 23 20.05 15.46 -0.06
N PRO A 24 19.95 16.62 0.60
CA PRO A 24 19.31 17.80 0.04
C PRO A 24 20.03 18.29 -1.21
N LEU A 25 19.56 17.85 -2.38
CA LEU A 25 20.10 18.27 -3.69
C LEU A 25 19.35 19.49 -4.20
N THR A 26 20.07 20.49 -4.69
CA THR A 26 19.50 21.69 -5.30
C THR A 26 20.05 21.92 -6.71
N ASN A 27 19.27 22.60 -7.57
CA ASN A 27 19.75 23.05 -8.87
C ASN A 27 20.46 24.41 -8.78
N SER A 28 20.95 24.93 -9.91
CA SER A 28 21.65 26.23 -9.98
C SER A 28 20.80 27.44 -9.58
N LYS A 29 19.47 27.28 -9.47
CA LYS A 29 18.52 28.30 -8.99
C LYS A 29 18.15 28.11 -7.51
N GLY A 30 18.81 27.19 -6.80
CA GLY A 30 18.54 26.87 -5.40
C GLY A 30 17.29 26.01 -5.18
N MET A 31 16.62 25.53 -6.23
CA MET A 31 15.41 24.72 -6.07
C MET A 31 15.76 23.29 -5.65
N PRO A 32 15.08 22.70 -4.65
CA PRO A 32 15.22 21.30 -4.29
C PRO A 32 14.91 20.37 -5.48
N THR A 33 15.71 19.32 -5.65
CA THR A 33 15.59 18.34 -6.75
C THR A 33 15.83 16.90 -6.33
N GLY A 34 16.17 16.66 -5.05
CA GLY A 34 16.52 15.34 -4.54
C GLY A 34 15.42 14.30 -4.76
N ALA A 35 14.19 14.65 -4.39
CA ALA A 35 13.05 13.74 -4.53
C ALA A 35 12.74 13.44 -6.00
N VAL A 36 12.76 14.47 -6.87
CA VAL A 36 12.58 14.29 -8.32
C VAL A 36 13.62 13.29 -8.86
N LYS A 37 14.91 13.54 -8.60
CA LYS A 37 16.00 12.67 -9.05
C LYS A 37 15.82 11.23 -8.57
N GLY A 38 15.49 11.04 -7.30
CA GLY A 38 15.28 9.73 -6.70
C GLY A 38 14.14 8.96 -7.37
N VAL A 39 12.96 9.59 -7.51
CA VAL A 39 11.80 8.96 -8.15
C VAL A 39 12.10 8.59 -9.60
N LEU A 40 12.71 9.48 -10.38
CA LEU A 40 13.05 9.18 -11.78
C LEU A 40 14.05 8.02 -11.91
N ASN A 41 15.01 7.91 -10.99
CA ASN A 41 15.94 6.78 -10.96
C ASN A 41 15.24 5.46 -10.62
N MET A 42 14.33 5.47 -9.63
CA MET A 42 13.56 4.28 -9.28
C MET A 42 12.64 3.84 -10.43
N LEU A 43 11.96 4.77 -11.11
CA LEU A 43 11.14 4.48 -12.28
C LEU A 43 11.95 3.91 -13.45
N ARG A 44 13.14 4.48 -13.73
CA ARG A 44 14.04 3.95 -14.76
C ARG A 44 14.54 2.54 -14.43
N SER A 45 14.88 2.28 -13.17
CA SER A 45 15.27 0.94 -12.72
C SER A 45 14.14 -0.06 -12.91
N LEU A 46 12.93 0.30 -12.48
CA LEU A 46 11.75 -0.56 -12.61
C LEU A 46 11.37 -0.83 -14.07
N ARG A 47 11.45 0.19 -14.95
CA ARG A 47 11.26 0.01 -16.40
C ARG A 47 12.27 -0.96 -17.02
N LYS A 48 13.52 -0.98 -16.55
CA LYS A 48 14.52 -1.95 -17.03
C LYS A 48 14.20 -3.38 -16.60
N GLN A 49 13.62 -3.56 -15.41
CA GLN A 49 13.18 -4.87 -14.92
C GLN A 49 11.94 -5.38 -15.67
N TYR A 50 11.06 -4.46 -16.10
CA TYR A 50 9.81 -4.77 -16.79
C TYR A 50 9.70 -4.01 -18.13
N PRO A 51 10.53 -4.32 -19.14
CA PRO A 51 10.64 -3.52 -20.36
C PRO A 51 9.32 -3.48 -21.15
N ASP A 52 8.65 -4.62 -21.32
CA ASP A 52 7.45 -4.78 -22.17
C ASP A 52 6.13 -4.56 -21.43
N SER A 53 6.20 -4.21 -20.15
CA SER A 53 5.01 -4.05 -19.31
C SER A 53 4.36 -2.68 -19.52
N PRO A 54 3.01 -2.56 -19.54
CA PRO A 54 2.36 -1.28 -19.31
C PRO A 54 2.56 -0.83 -17.87
N PHE A 55 2.60 0.49 -17.69
CA PHE A 55 2.80 1.11 -16.38
C PHE A 55 1.68 2.09 -16.09
N ALA A 56 1.38 2.29 -14.81
CA ALA A 56 0.72 3.48 -14.31
C ALA A 56 1.40 3.93 -13.01
N VAL A 57 1.66 5.23 -12.88
CA VAL A 57 2.19 5.86 -11.66
C VAL A 57 1.05 6.60 -11.00
N VAL A 58 0.75 6.25 -9.75
CA VAL A 58 -0.41 6.76 -9.02
C VAL A 58 0.07 7.66 -7.88
N PHE A 59 -0.47 8.86 -7.78
CA PHE A 59 -0.21 9.79 -6.69
C PHE A 59 -1.51 10.14 -5.98
N ASP A 60 -1.41 10.43 -4.68
CA ASP A 60 -2.53 10.99 -3.93
C ASP A 60 -2.94 12.34 -4.50
N ALA A 61 -4.24 12.59 -4.51
CA ALA A 61 -4.78 13.88 -4.83
C ALA A 61 -4.59 14.87 -3.67
N LYS A 62 -4.64 16.16 -4.00
CA LYS A 62 -4.70 17.20 -2.96
C LYS A 62 -6.07 17.16 -2.29
N GLY A 63 -6.11 17.43 -0.99
CA GLY A 63 -7.34 17.54 -0.20
C GLY A 63 -7.58 16.31 0.66
N GLY A 64 -8.72 16.31 1.36
CA GLY A 64 -9.19 15.16 2.12
C GLY A 64 -9.81 14.09 1.22
N THR A 65 -9.98 12.92 1.80
CA THR A 65 -10.60 11.74 1.21
C THR A 65 -11.86 11.38 1.99
N PHE A 66 -12.61 10.40 1.49
CA PHE A 66 -13.76 9.88 2.22
C PHE A 66 -13.39 9.27 3.59
N ARG A 67 -12.11 8.92 3.82
CA ARG A 67 -11.64 8.38 5.11
C ARG A 67 -11.59 9.45 6.18
N ASP A 68 -11.18 10.66 5.82
CA ASP A 68 -11.17 11.82 6.71
C ASP A 68 -12.59 12.16 7.21
N GLU A 69 -13.60 11.92 6.38
CA GLU A 69 -15.01 12.08 6.76
C GLU A 69 -15.51 10.97 7.69
N MET A 70 -14.95 9.75 7.58
CA MET A 70 -15.36 8.58 8.37
C MET A 70 -14.66 8.50 9.72
N TYR A 71 -13.40 8.89 9.82
CA TYR A 71 -12.59 8.81 11.04
C TYR A 71 -11.61 9.99 11.10
N ALA A 72 -11.92 10.98 11.94
CA ALA A 72 -11.17 12.23 12.01
C ALA A 72 -9.72 12.06 12.49
N GLU A 73 -9.45 11.02 13.28
CA GLU A 73 -8.11 10.71 13.77
C GLU A 73 -7.27 9.89 12.78
N TYR A 74 -7.83 9.47 11.64
CA TYR A 74 -7.11 8.75 10.59
C TYR A 74 -5.95 9.60 10.08
N LYS A 75 -4.72 9.06 10.12
CA LYS A 75 -3.50 9.77 9.69
C LYS A 75 -3.28 11.15 10.35
N ALA A 76 -4.01 11.49 11.42
CA ALA A 76 -3.99 12.82 12.03
C ALA A 76 -2.65 13.17 12.70
N ASN A 77 -1.84 12.16 13.04
CA ASN A 77 -0.50 12.31 13.58
C ASN A 77 0.58 12.45 12.49
N ARG A 78 0.23 12.32 11.20
CA ARG A 78 1.22 12.42 10.12
C ARG A 78 1.73 13.87 10.02
N PRO A 79 3.05 14.09 10.00
CA PRO A 79 3.58 15.42 9.82
C PRO A 79 3.16 15.97 8.46
N SER A 80 2.94 17.28 8.40
CA SER A 80 2.68 17.95 7.13
C SER A 80 3.86 17.71 6.17
N MET A 81 3.54 17.60 4.88
CA MET A 81 4.55 17.39 3.86
C MET A 81 5.58 18.54 3.91
N PRO A 82 6.90 18.25 4.02
CA PRO A 82 7.93 19.28 4.05
C PRO A 82 7.86 20.22 2.84
N ASP A 83 8.07 21.52 3.04
CA ASP A 83 7.96 22.51 1.95
C ASP A 83 8.93 22.22 0.79
N ASP A 84 10.16 21.79 1.11
CA ASP A 84 11.16 21.36 0.13
C ASP A 84 10.70 20.16 -0.71
N MET A 85 9.86 19.29 -0.14
CA MET A 85 9.25 18.18 -0.89
C MET A 85 8.07 18.68 -1.72
N ARG A 86 7.23 19.55 -1.15
CA ARG A 86 6.00 20.05 -1.80
C ARG A 86 6.29 20.76 -3.11
N VAL A 87 7.34 21.60 -3.14
CA VAL A 87 7.74 22.33 -4.37
C VAL A 87 8.25 21.40 -5.48
N GLN A 88 8.57 20.14 -5.18
CA GLN A 88 9.06 19.15 -6.14
C GLN A 88 7.96 18.33 -6.80
N ILE A 89 6.72 18.33 -6.29
CA ILE A 89 5.62 17.48 -6.80
C ILE A 89 5.28 17.81 -8.25
N GLU A 90 5.05 19.09 -8.56
CA GLU A 90 4.66 19.50 -9.91
C GLU A 90 5.77 19.23 -10.95
N PRO A 91 7.04 19.59 -10.70
CA PRO A 91 8.16 19.17 -11.55
C PRO A 91 8.29 17.66 -11.70
N LEU A 92 8.04 16.90 -10.64
CA LEU A 92 8.04 15.45 -10.67
C LEU A 92 6.93 14.92 -11.60
N HIS A 93 5.69 15.37 -11.43
CA HIS A 93 4.56 14.95 -12.26
C HIS A 93 4.81 15.26 -13.74
N ALA A 94 5.33 16.45 -14.04
CA ALA A 94 5.72 16.83 -15.40
C ALA A 94 6.79 15.89 -15.96
N SER A 95 7.80 15.55 -15.15
CA SER A 95 8.89 14.64 -15.56
C SER A 95 8.40 13.21 -15.79
N VAL A 96 7.51 12.69 -14.95
CA VAL A 96 6.90 11.36 -15.10
C VAL A 96 6.13 11.27 -16.41
N LYS A 97 5.29 12.28 -16.70
CA LYS A 97 4.55 12.37 -17.97
C LYS A 97 5.48 12.49 -19.17
N ALA A 98 6.54 13.30 -19.07
CA ALA A 98 7.52 13.47 -20.14
C ALA A 98 8.32 12.18 -20.45
N LEU A 99 8.50 11.30 -19.46
CA LEU A 99 9.07 9.97 -19.67
C LEU A 99 8.09 8.97 -20.30
N GLY A 100 6.85 9.38 -20.58
CA GLY A 100 5.82 8.54 -21.22
C GLY A 100 5.07 7.62 -20.25
N PHE A 101 5.19 7.82 -18.93
CA PHE A 101 4.40 7.05 -17.97
C PHE A 101 3.01 7.68 -17.80
N PRO A 102 1.92 6.89 -17.90
CA PRO A 102 0.60 7.31 -17.41
C PRO A 102 0.69 7.72 -15.94
N LEU A 103 0.22 8.92 -15.62
CA LEU A 103 0.14 9.44 -14.26
C LEU A 103 -1.32 9.61 -13.87
N LEU A 104 -1.72 8.94 -12.79
CA LEU A 104 -3.06 8.97 -12.24
C LEU A 104 -3.04 9.70 -10.90
N CYS A 105 -4.01 10.58 -10.70
CA CYS A 105 -4.24 11.34 -9.48
C CYS A 105 -5.73 11.63 -9.45
N VAL A 106 -6.47 10.94 -8.59
CA VAL A 106 -7.94 10.92 -8.58
C VAL A 106 -8.44 11.64 -7.34
N GLU A 107 -9.17 12.73 -7.53
CA GLU A 107 -9.69 13.53 -6.43
C GLU A 107 -10.64 12.74 -5.53
N GLY A 108 -10.53 12.94 -4.21
CA GLY A 108 -11.37 12.30 -3.19
C GLY A 108 -11.06 10.83 -2.91
N VAL A 109 -10.00 10.26 -3.50
CA VAL A 109 -9.62 8.85 -3.38
C VAL A 109 -8.10 8.75 -3.16
N GLU A 110 -7.67 7.83 -2.29
CA GLU A 110 -6.23 7.60 -2.04
C GLU A 110 -5.58 6.83 -3.20
N ALA A 111 -4.27 7.01 -3.36
CA ALA A 111 -3.50 6.27 -4.37
C ALA A 111 -3.68 4.75 -4.23
N ASP A 112 -3.74 4.26 -3.00
CA ASP A 112 -3.92 2.85 -2.66
C ASP A 112 -5.24 2.27 -3.16
N ASP A 113 -6.33 3.04 -3.12
CA ASP A 113 -7.62 2.59 -3.66
C ASP A 113 -7.59 2.50 -5.19
N VAL A 114 -6.93 3.45 -5.85
CA VAL A 114 -6.77 3.45 -7.30
C VAL A 114 -5.92 2.25 -7.73
N ILE A 115 -4.79 2.01 -7.04
CA ILE A 115 -3.92 0.86 -7.26
C ILE A 115 -4.69 -0.43 -7.03
N GLY A 116 -5.38 -0.58 -5.89
CA GLY A 116 -6.15 -1.77 -5.56
C GLY A 116 -7.25 -2.07 -6.58
N THR A 117 -7.94 -1.03 -7.06
CA THR A 117 -8.97 -1.15 -8.10
C THR A 117 -8.39 -1.65 -9.42
N LEU A 118 -7.28 -1.06 -9.88
CA LEU A 118 -6.62 -1.45 -11.13
C LEU A 118 -6.01 -2.85 -11.04
N ALA A 119 -5.41 -3.19 -9.89
CA ALA A 119 -4.80 -4.48 -9.65
C ALA A 119 -5.84 -5.61 -9.68
N ARG A 120 -6.93 -5.48 -8.90
CA ARG A 120 -8.00 -6.48 -8.86
C ARG A 120 -8.70 -6.63 -10.21
N SER A 121 -8.95 -5.53 -10.92
CA SER A 121 -9.55 -5.57 -12.26
C SER A 121 -8.66 -6.33 -13.25
N SER A 122 -7.35 -6.09 -13.21
CA SER A 122 -6.39 -6.77 -14.09
C SER A 122 -6.22 -8.26 -13.73
N ALA A 123 -6.16 -8.58 -12.44
CA ALA A 123 -6.09 -9.94 -11.93
C ALA A 123 -7.35 -10.75 -12.30
N ALA A 124 -8.54 -10.15 -12.23
CA ALA A 124 -9.79 -10.76 -12.67
C ALA A 124 -9.80 -11.06 -14.19
N ALA A 125 -9.06 -10.27 -14.98
CA ALA A 125 -8.79 -10.54 -16.38
C ALA A 125 -7.61 -11.51 -16.61
N THR A 126 -7.14 -12.21 -15.56
CA THR A 126 -6.00 -13.15 -15.56
C THR A 126 -4.67 -12.55 -15.99
N ARG A 127 -4.56 -11.21 -15.98
CA ARG A 127 -3.31 -10.51 -16.27
C ARG A 127 -2.46 -10.42 -15.00
N PRO A 128 -1.19 -10.83 -15.02
CA PRO A 128 -0.29 -10.61 -13.89
C PRO A 128 -0.15 -9.12 -13.54
N VAL A 129 0.00 -8.79 -12.27
CA VAL A 129 0.16 -7.43 -11.77
C VAL A 129 1.35 -7.38 -10.83
N VAL A 130 2.15 -6.33 -10.98
CA VAL A 130 3.24 -6.00 -10.07
C VAL A 130 2.94 -4.63 -9.47
N ILE A 131 2.77 -4.58 -8.16
CA ILE A 131 2.59 -3.32 -7.42
C ILE A 131 3.93 -2.93 -6.82
N SER A 132 4.49 -1.82 -7.25
CA SER A 132 5.74 -1.28 -6.72
C SER A 132 5.46 -0.26 -5.64
N THR A 133 5.62 -0.68 -4.39
CA THR A 133 5.32 0.12 -3.20
C THR A 133 6.22 -0.27 -2.02
N GLY A 134 6.37 0.64 -1.06
CA GLY A 134 6.93 0.35 0.25
C GLY A 134 5.87 0.08 1.32
N ASP A 135 4.58 0.26 0.99
CA ASP A 135 3.49 0.13 1.92
C ASP A 135 3.20 -1.34 2.24
N LYS A 136 3.15 -1.65 3.53
CA LYS A 136 2.87 -3.01 4.02
C LYS A 136 1.40 -3.36 3.86
N ASP A 137 0.50 -2.37 3.85
CA ASP A 137 -0.94 -2.57 3.81
C ASP A 137 -1.36 -3.13 2.45
N MET A 138 -0.59 -2.84 1.40
CA MET A 138 -0.76 -3.41 0.06
C MET A 138 -0.56 -4.92 0.01
N ALA A 139 0.01 -5.55 1.06
CA ALA A 139 0.10 -7.00 1.16
C ALA A 139 -1.28 -7.68 1.13
N GLN A 140 -2.34 -6.96 1.52
CA GLN A 140 -3.73 -7.44 1.41
C GLN A 140 -4.18 -7.74 -0.03
N LEU A 141 -3.52 -7.14 -1.03
CA LEU A 141 -3.86 -7.29 -2.44
C LEU A 141 -3.20 -8.50 -3.09
N VAL A 142 -2.17 -9.09 -2.46
CA VAL A 142 -1.42 -10.21 -3.02
C VAL A 142 -2.34 -11.41 -3.26
N ASP A 143 -2.23 -12.01 -4.45
CA ASP A 143 -2.94 -13.23 -4.82
C ASP A 143 -2.14 -13.99 -5.89
N ALA A 144 -2.77 -14.95 -6.58
CA ALA A 144 -2.13 -15.75 -7.63
C ALA A 144 -1.66 -14.93 -8.85
N HIS A 145 -2.15 -13.71 -9.02
CA HIS A 145 -1.83 -12.81 -10.13
C HIS A 145 -1.16 -11.51 -9.68
N ILE A 146 -1.28 -11.11 -8.42
CA ILE A 146 -0.76 -9.84 -7.88
C ILE A 146 0.44 -10.12 -6.98
N THR A 147 1.59 -9.51 -7.31
CA THR A 147 2.79 -9.50 -6.47
C THR A 147 3.20 -8.08 -6.11
N LEU A 148 3.89 -7.92 -4.97
CA LEU A 148 4.48 -6.64 -4.59
C LEU A 148 5.99 -6.64 -4.87
N VAL A 149 6.53 -5.48 -5.21
CA VAL A 149 7.98 -5.26 -5.30
C VAL A 149 8.38 -4.01 -4.55
N ASN A 150 9.47 -4.09 -3.80
CA ASN A 150 10.10 -2.94 -3.19
C ASN A 150 11.44 -2.70 -3.86
N THR A 151 11.50 -1.68 -4.72
CA THR A 151 12.69 -1.36 -5.52
C THR A 151 13.91 -0.89 -4.72
N MET A 152 13.77 -0.60 -3.42
CA MET A 152 14.89 -0.18 -2.59
C MET A 152 15.61 -1.36 -1.94
N SER A 153 14.85 -2.34 -1.45
CA SER A 153 15.41 -3.60 -0.93
C SER A 153 15.67 -4.63 -2.02
N GLY A 154 15.07 -4.46 -3.21
CA GLY A 154 15.08 -5.46 -4.27
C GLY A 154 14.21 -6.68 -3.95
N SER A 155 13.39 -6.61 -2.91
CA SER A 155 12.52 -7.73 -2.49
C SER A 155 11.23 -7.77 -3.30
N SER A 156 10.79 -8.97 -3.64
CA SER A 156 9.43 -9.26 -4.11
C SER A 156 8.64 -9.98 -3.02
N MET A 157 7.31 -9.85 -3.05
CA MET A 157 6.41 -10.50 -2.12
C MET A 157 5.24 -11.11 -2.89
N ASP A 158 5.17 -12.43 -2.85
CA ASP A 158 4.03 -13.24 -3.28
C ASP A 158 3.29 -13.79 -2.04
N ILE A 159 2.34 -14.70 -2.23
CA ILE A 159 1.53 -15.26 -1.14
C ILE A 159 2.42 -15.86 -0.03
N GLU A 160 3.46 -16.61 -0.41
CA GLU A 160 4.35 -17.25 0.56
C GLU A 160 5.23 -16.21 1.26
N GLY A 161 5.71 -15.19 0.53
CA GLY A 161 6.41 -14.06 1.13
C GLY A 161 5.56 -13.25 2.12
N VAL A 162 4.24 -13.15 1.89
CA VAL A 162 3.31 -12.56 2.88
C VAL A 162 3.24 -13.42 4.14
N LYS A 163 3.05 -14.74 3.98
CA LYS A 163 3.00 -15.68 5.11
C LYS A 163 4.29 -15.67 5.93
N GLU A 164 5.44 -15.70 5.27
CA GLU A 164 6.75 -15.68 5.93
C GLU A 164 6.94 -14.39 6.73
N LYS A 165 6.56 -13.24 6.16
CA LYS A 165 6.77 -11.94 6.78
C LYS A 165 5.78 -11.63 7.91
N PHE A 166 4.49 -11.93 7.72
CA PHE A 166 3.42 -11.50 8.62
C PHE A 166 2.79 -12.64 9.43
N GLY A 167 3.14 -13.90 9.15
CA GLY A 167 2.56 -15.07 9.81
C GLY A 167 1.10 -15.36 9.43
N VAL A 168 0.55 -14.66 8.43
CA VAL A 168 -0.86 -14.75 8.01
C VAL A 168 -0.99 -14.73 6.49
N ALA A 169 -2.14 -15.17 5.96
CA ALA A 169 -2.43 -15.05 4.54
C ALA A 169 -2.74 -13.60 4.12
N PRO A 170 -2.58 -13.24 2.83
CA PRO A 170 -2.90 -11.89 2.32
C PRO A 170 -4.27 -11.36 2.76
N GLU A 171 -5.31 -12.20 2.72
CA GLU A 171 -6.69 -11.81 3.05
C GLU A 171 -6.87 -11.45 4.52
N GLN A 172 -5.92 -11.81 5.38
CA GLN A 172 -5.95 -11.58 6.82
C GLN A 172 -5.12 -10.35 7.23
N ILE A 173 -4.41 -9.70 6.29
CA ILE A 173 -3.54 -8.55 6.59
C ILE A 173 -4.32 -7.40 7.23
N ILE A 174 -5.50 -7.08 6.70
CA ILE A 174 -6.34 -6.00 7.27
C ILE A 174 -6.75 -6.33 8.70
N ASP A 175 -7.13 -7.59 8.96
CA ASP A 175 -7.56 -8.01 10.29
C ASP A 175 -6.38 -8.04 11.26
N LEU A 176 -5.19 -8.46 10.80
CA LEU A 176 -3.94 -8.38 11.56
C LEU A 176 -3.65 -6.94 11.99
N LEU A 177 -3.65 -6.00 11.05
CA LEU A 177 -3.37 -4.58 11.30
C LEU A 177 -4.45 -3.93 12.19
N ALA A 178 -5.72 -4.30 12.01
CA ALA A 178 -6.80 -3.82 12.86
C ALA A 178 -6.63 -4.30 14.32
N LEU A 179 -6.15 -5.53 14.51
CA LEU A 179 -5.92 -6.11 15.84
C LEU A 179 -4.71 -5.50 16.53
N MET A 180 -3.55 -5.43 15.85
CA MET A 180 -2.31 -4.94 16.46
C MET A 180 -2.15 -3.42 16.42
N GLY A 181 -2.96 -2.74 15.62
CA GLY A 181 -2.85 -1.33 15.32
C GLY A 181 -1.82 -1.03 14.23
N ASP A 182 -1.87 0.20 13.74
CA ASP A 182 -0.87 0.75 12.83
C ASP A 182 -0.54 2.19 13.20
N SER A 183 0.66 2.41 13.70
CA SER A 183 1.11 3.74 14.13
C SER A 183 1.27 4.71 12.95
N SER A 184 1.58 4.20 11.75
CA SER A 184 1.71 5.00 10.52
C SER A 184 0.39 5.62 10.08
N ASP A 185 -0.71 4.94 10.33
CA ASP A 185 -2.08 5.39 10.03
C ASP A 185 -2.86 5.88 11.25
N ASN A 186 -2.19 5.96 12.41
CA ASN A 186 -2.79 6.31 13.69
C ASN A 186 -3.95 5.37 14.11
N ILE A 187 -3.86 4.10 13.75
CA ILE A 187 -4.81 3.07 14.13
C ILE A 187 -4.34 2.48 15.47
N PRO A 188 -5.10 2.64 16.57
CA PRO A 188 -4.63 2.28 17.91
C PRO A 188 -4.55 0.77 18.17
N GLY A 189 -5.29 -0.04 17.40
CA GLY A 189 -5.39 -1.48 17.64
C GLY A 189 -6.16 -1.85 18.91
N VAL A 190 -6.13 -3.13 19.26
CA VAL A 190 -6.71 -3.67 20.49
C VAL A 190 -5.66 -3.63 21.60
N LYS A 191 -6.01 -3.03 22.74
CA LYS A 191 -5.10 -2.90 23.89
C LYS A 191 -4.56 -4.27 24.33
N GLY A 192 -3.23 -4.41 24.34
CA GLY A 192 -2.55 -5.64 24.77
C GLY A 192 -2.40 -6.69 23.67
N VAL A 193 -2.86 -6.40 22.45
CA VAL A 193 -2.70 -7.28 21.29
C VAL A 193 -1.55 -6.77 20.44
N GLY A 194 -0.38 -7.40 20.57
CA GLY A 194 0.73 -7.21 19.63
C GLY A 194 0.67 -8.20 18.48
N GLU A 195 1.61 -8.11 17.55
CA GLU A 195 1.69 -8.96 16.35
C GLU A 195 1.49 -10.46 16.64
N LYS A 196 2.28 -11.04 17.56
CA LYS A 196 2.17 -12.47 17.92
C LYS A 196 0.79 -12.86 18.43
N THR A 197 0.18 -12.01 19.26
CA THR A 197 -1.16 -12.25 19.80
C THR A 197 -2.20 -12.12 18.69
N ALA A 198 -2.07 -11.13 17.80
CA ALA A 198 -2.97 -10.93 16.68
C ALA A 198 -2.95 -12.12 15.71
N VAL A 199 -1.77 -12.60 15.33
CA VAL A 199 -1.61 -13.80 14.49
C VAL A 199 -2.29 -15.01 15.14
N GLY A 200 -2.10 -15.22 16.44
CA GLY A 200 -2.74 -16.34 17.16
C GLY A 200 -4.25 -16.23 17.34
N LEU A 201 -4.84 -15.04 17.20
CA LEU A 201 -6.29 -14.81 17.26
C LEU A 201 -6.99 -14.99 15.91
N LEU A 202 -6.24 -14.92 14.81
CA LEU A 202 -6.78 -15.08 13.47
C LEU A 202 -7.01 -16.57 13.16
N PRO A 203 -8.11 -16.92 12.48
CA PRO A 203 -8.36 -18.31 12.11
C PRO A 203 -7.26 -18.84 11.18
N ALA A 204 -6.98 -20.14 11.24
CA ALA A 204 -6.04 -20.78 10.33
C ALA A 204 -6.44 -20.54 8.86
N ASP A 205 -5.46 -20.31 7.98
CA ASP A 205 -5.67 -20.06 6.55
C ASP A 205 -6.52 -21.19 5.93
N PRO A 206 -7.74 -20.89 5.42
CA PRO A 206 -8.63 -21.90 4.86
C PRO A 206 -8.11 -22.58 3.59
N ARG A 207 -7.00 -22.09 2.98
CA ARG A 207 -6.34 -22.73 1.82
C ARG A 207 -5.08 -23.52 2.19
N GLY A 208 -4.81 -23.71 3.47
CA GLY A 208 -3.88 -24.73 3.97
C GLY A 208 -2.41 -24.35 3.83
N GLN A 209 -1.87 -23.77 4.90
CA GLN A 209 -0.69 -24.31 5.59
C GLN A 209 -0.62 -23.66 6.97
N ASP A 210 -0.59 -24.52 7.98
CA ASP A 210 -0.52 -24.19 9.40
C ASP A 210 0.81 -23.45 9.71
N PRO A 211 0.79 -22.20 10.16
CA PRO A 211 2.00 -21.52 10.59
C PRO A 211 2.22 -21.65 12.10
N ALA A 212 1.84 -22.75 12.77
CA ALA A 212 2.30 -22.99 14.14
C ALA A 212 2.16 -24.46 14.57
N GLY A 213 3.17 -25.27 14.23
CA GLY A 213 3.51 -26.41 15.08
C GLY A 213 3.84 -25.92 16.50
N GLN A 214 2.95 -26.24 17.45
CA GLN A 214 3.00 -26.01 18.90
C GLN A 214 2.44 -24.68 19.41
N ALA A 215 1.14 -24.70 19.73
CA ALA A 215 0.63 -24.12 20.96
C ALA A 215 -0.44 -25.06 21.55
N ALA A 216 -0.01 -25.97 22.41
CA ALA A 216 -0.91 -26.71 23.28
C ALA A 216 -1.38 -25.80 24.43
N GLY A 217 -2.70 -25.69 24.61
CA GLY A 217 -3.31 -25.29 25.87
C GLY A 217 -3.64 -23.80 26.02
N ALA A 218 -4.77 -23.37 25.47
CA ALA A 218 -5.53 -22.26 26.04
C ALA A 218 -7.02 -22.65 26.08
N GLN A 219 -7.44 -23.18 27.23
CA GLN A 219 -8.85 -23.32 27.56
C GLN A 219 -9.44 -21.93 27.81
N GLY A 220 -10.56 -21.63 27.15
CA GLY A 220 -11.56 -20.66 27.59
C GLY A 220 -11.09 -19.20 27.73
N ALA A 221 -10.90 -18.50 26.61
CA ALA A 221 -11.06 -17.06 26.57
C ALA A 221 -12.12 -16.74 25.51
N GLY A 222 -13.25 -16.15 25.93
CA GLY A 222 -14.28 -15.70 25.02
C GLY A 222 -13.68 -14.75 23.97
N VAL A 223 -14.15 -14.84 22.74
CA VAL A 223 -13.81 -13.90 21.67
C VAL A 223 -13.99 -12.49 22.22
N PRO A 224 -12.94 -11.66 22.32
CA PRO A 224 -13.08 -10.32 22.83
C PRO A 224 -14.05 -9.56 21.93
N VAL A 225 -15.07 -8.95 22.54
CA VAL A 225 -16.00 -8.08 21.83
C VAL A 225 -15.18 -6.94 21.23
N VAL A 226 -15.10 -6.93 19.91
CA VAL A 226 -14.44 -5.90 19.12
C VAL A 226 -15.16 -4.57 19.41
N PRO A 227 -14.50 -3.56 20.01
CA PRO A 227 -15.15 -2.29 20.33
C PRO A 227 -15.59 -1.56 19.06
N ALA A 228 -16.68 -0.80 19.12
CA ALA A 228 -17.29 -0.16 17.94
C ALA A 228 -16.33 0.74 17.11
N GLY A 229 -15.30 1.31 17.73
CA GLY A 229 -14.25 2.07 17.03
C GLY A 229 -13.34 1.23 16.13
N HIS A 230 -13.26 -0.08 16.35
CA HIS A 230 -12.45 -1.00 15.56
C HIS A 230 -13.10 -1.35 14.21
N ASP A 231 -14.43 -1.40 14.10
CA ASP A 231 -15.08 -1.57 12.78
C ASP A 231 -14.90 -0.31 11.91
N GLN A 232 -14.81 0.88 12.53
CA GLN A 232 -14.52 2.13 11.82
C GLN A 232 -13.07 2.19 11.34
N GLY A 233 -12.09 1.85 12.19
CA GLY A 233 -10.69 1.75 11.81
C GLY A 233 -10.44 0.70 10.72
N ARG A 234 -11.14 -0.44 10.77
CA ARG A 234 -11.07 -1.47 9.73
C ARG A 234 -11.63 -1.01 8.39
N ARG A 235 -12.72 -0.25 8.38
CA ARG A 235 -13.31 0.32 7.15
C ARG A 235 -12.49 1.49 6.60
N ALA A 236 -11.83 2.25 7.47
CA ALA A 236 -10.86 3.24 7.06
C ALA A 236 -9.60 2.57 6.48
N ALA A 237 -9.07 1.51 7.08
CA ALA A 237 -7.90 0.79 6.53
C ALA A 237 -8.23 -0.04 5.27
N GLY A 238 -9.49 -0.48 5.12
CA GLY A 238 -9.94 -1.24 3.96
C GLY A 238 -10.09 -0.37 2.71
N GLY A 239 -9.33 -0.68 1.67
CA GLY A 239 -9.49 -0.07 0.35
C GLY A 239 -10.89 -0.28 -0.24
N ARG A 240 -11.34 0.61 -1.13
CA ARG A 240 -12.65 0.49 -1.82
C ARG A 240 -12.74 -0.67 -2.83
N ALA A 241 -11.71 -1.52 -2.91
CA ALA A 241 -11.59 -2.60 -3.87
C ALA A 241 -12.76 -3.60 -3.74
N GLY A 242 -13.81 -3.41 -4.56
CA GLY A 242 -14.93 -4.35 -4.66
C GLY A 242 -16.33 -3.78 -4.44
N ARG A 243 -16.53 -2.47 -4.21
CA ARG A 243 -17.89 -1.90 -4.24
C ARG A 243 -18.25 -1.42 -5.65
N PRO A 244 -19.36 -1.88 -6.25
CA PRO A 244 -19.84 -1.30 -7.51
C PRO A 244 -20.08 0.19 -7.31
N ALA A 245 -19.71 1.00 -8.31
CA ALA A 245 -20.06 2.41 -8.33
C ALA A 245 -21.57 2.56 -8.09
N PRO A 246 -22.01 3.52 -7.24
CA PRO A 246 -23.44 3.77 -7.09
C PRO A 246 -24.01 4.08 -8.47
N GLY A 247 -25.03 3.30 -8.86
CA GLY A 247 -25.61 3.33 -10.20
C GLY A 247 -25.95 4.75 -10.62
N ARG A 248 -25.46 5.15 -11.79
CA ARG A 248 -26.05 6.27 -12.52
C ARG A 248 -27.43 5.81 -12.97
N THR A 249 -28.47 6.31 -12.31
CA THR A 249 -29.80 6.45 -12.89
C THR A 249 -29.79 7.51 -13.98
#